data_AF-A0AAE0VA32-F1
#
_entry.id   AF-A0AAE0VA32-F1
#
_cell.length_a   1.000
_cell.length_b   1.000
_cell.length_c   1.000
_cell.angle_alpha   90.00
_cell.angle_beta   90.00
_cell.angle_gamma   90.00
#
_symmetry.space_group_name_H-M   'P 1'
#
loop_
_entity.id
_entity.type
_entity.pdbx_description
1 polymer ?
#
loop_
_entity_poly.entity_id
_entity_poly.type
_entity_poly.pdbx_seq_one_letter_code
_entity_poly.pdbx_strand_id
1 'polypeptide(L)' 'LPRVELKSRKTCFWRHQRGSPDTYLATIEAIYYFLKDFHVHCLQREYTGEYDNLLFFYTFLHKLIRKAKQGRV' A
#
# COMPACT_ATOMS: atom_id res chain seq x y z
N LEU A 1 -13.94 -11.35 18.81
CA LEU A 1 -13.81 -11.62 17.36
C LEU A 1 -12.36 -11.98 17.05
N PRO A 2 -12.09 -12.92 16.14
CA PRO A 2 -10.72 -13.25 15.75
C PRO A 2 -10.04 -12.05 15.09
N ARG A 3 -8.81 -11.76 15.50
CA ARG A 3 -7.98 -10.69 14.92
C ARG A 3 -7.10 -11.30 13.83
N VAL A 4 -7.33 -10.88 12.59
CA VAL A 4 -6.53 -11.32 11.44
C VAL A 4 -5.51 -10.23 11.12
N GLU A 5 -4.25 -10.61 11.00
CA GLU A 5 -3.14 -9.70 10.69
C GLU A 5 -2.27 -10.29 9.59
N LEU A 6 -1.91 -9.48 8.60
CA LEU A 6 -0.92 -9.82 7.58
C LEU A 6 0.47 -9.40 8.09
N LYS A 7 1.29 -10.36 8.51
CA LYS A 7 2.67 -10.10 9.01
C LYS A 7 3.77 -10.31 7.97
N SER A 8 3.42 -10.79 6.78
CA SER A 8 4.37 -11.22 5.74
C SER A 8 4.95 -10.08 4.88
N ARG A 9 4.46 -8.84 5.06
CA ARG A 9 4.82 -7.70 4.19
C ARG A 9 5.30 -6.54 5.05
N LYS A 10 6.46 -5.97 4.71
CA LYS A 10 6.89 -4.68 5.24
C LYS A 10 6.23 -3.55 4.48
N THR A 11 5.80 -2.54 5.22
CA THR A 11 5.26 -1.30 4.64
C THR A 11 6.35 -0.35 4.17
N CYS A 12 6.11 0.32 3.05
CA CYS A 12 6.91 1.41 2.54
C CYS A 12 6.27 2.79 2.79
N PHE A 13 4.96 2.82 3.09
CA PHE A 13 4.19 4.07 3.19
C PHE A 13 3.61 4.35 4.58
N TRP A 14 3.62 3.37 5.48
CA TRP A 14 3.13 3.55 6.84
C TRP A 14 3.94 4.61 7.57
N ARG A 15 3.22 5.44 8.32
CA ARG A 15 3.87 6.33 9.27
C ARG A 15 4.10 5.54 10.54
N HIS A 16 5.36 5.46 10.97
CA HIS A 16 5.71 4.81 12.22
C HIS A 16 4.86 5.38 13.36
N GLN A 17 4.12 4.50 14.04
CA GLN A 17 3.35 4.82 15.24
C GLN A 17 4.02 4.10 16.42
N ARG A 18 4.14 4.80 17.55
CA ARG A 18 4.83 4.26 18.74
C ARG A 18 4.15 2.98 19.19
N GLY A 19 4.90 1.88 19.23
CA GLY A 19 4.40 0.56 19.65
C GLY A 19 3.78 -0.29 18.53
N SER A 20 3.74 0.21 17.28
CA SER A 20 3.21 -0.53 16.13
C SER A 20 4.36 -1.14 15.29
N PRO A 21 4.24 -2.41 14.86
CA PRO A 21 5.26 -3.05 14.03
C PRO A 21 5.30 -2.45 12.61
N ASP A 22 6.45 -2.58 11.93
CA ASP A 22 6.67 -2.15 10.54
C ASP A 22 5.98 -3.06 9.50
N THR A 23 5.25 -4.08 9.97
CA THR A 23 4.44 -4.96 9.14
C THR A 23 3.01 -4.46 8.94
N TYR A 24 2.62 -3.37 9.60
CA TYR A 24 1.30 -2.77 9.40
C TYR A 24 1.29 -1.95 8.12
N LEU A 25 0.56 -2.48 7.14
CA LEU A 25 0.43 -1.88 5.82
C LEU A 25 -0.38 -0.59 5.88
N ALA A 26 0.04 0.41 5.10
CA ALA A 26 -0.83 1.53 4.80
C ALA A 26 -2.08 1.05 4.06
N THR A 27 -3.21 1.76 4.18
CA THR A 27 -4.47 1.38 3.52
C THR A 27 -4.29 1.11 2.02
N ILE A 28 -3.47 1.91 1.33
CA ILE A 28 -3.19 1.72 -0.09
C ILE A 28 -2.43 0.42 -0.39
N GLU A 29 -1.49 0.02 0.48
CA GLU A 29 -0.76 -1.24 0.33
C GLU A 29 -1.65 -2.43 0.65
N ALA A 30 -2.53 -2.30 1.65
CA ALA A 30 -3.51 -3.32 1.97
C ALA A 30 -4.45 -3.57 0.78
N ILE A 31 -4.92 -2.50 0.11
CA ILE A 31 -5.73 -2.61 -1.11
C ILE A 31 -4.92 -3.27 -2.25
N TYR A 32 -3.67 -2.83 -2.47
CA TYR A 32 -2.82 -3.41 -3.51
C TYR A 32 -2.60 -4.91 -3.33
N TYR A 33 -2.21 -5.34 -2.12
CA TYR A 33 -1.98 -6.75 -1.83
C TYR A 33 -3.27 -7.57 -1.87
N PHE A 34 -4.40 -7.01 -1.42
CA PHE A 34 -5.69 -7.66 -1.57
C PHE A 34 -6.01 -7.95 -3.05
N LEU A 35 -5.85 -6.95 -3.94
CA LEU A 35 -6.13 -7.13 -5.36
C LEU A 35 -5.18 -8.13 -6.02
N LYS A 36 -3.89 -8.08 -5.66
CA LYS A 36 -2.89 -9.05 -6.14
C LYS A 36 -3.23 -10.47 -5.70
N ASP A 37 -3.51 -10.67 -4.41
CA ASP A 37 -3.84 -11.99 -3.86
C ASP A 37 -5.17 -12.50 -4.45
N PHE A 38 -6.17 -11.64 -4.61
CA PHE A 38 -7.42 -11.98 -5.29
C PHE A 38 -7.19 -12.40 -6.74
N HIS A 39 -6.34 -11.70 -7.47
CA HIS A 39 -6.01 -12.03 -8.86
C HIS A 39 -5.36 -13.41 -8.98
N VAL A 40 -4.36 -13.67 -8.13
CA VAL A 40 -3.64 -14.96 -8.15
C VAL A 40 -4.53 -16.11 -7.65
N HIS A 41 -5.25 -15.90 -6.55
CA HIS A 41 -5.94 -17.00 -5.87
C HIS A 41 -7.39 -17.21 -6.31
N CYS A 42 -8.11 -16.14 -6.65
CA CYS A 42 -9.52 -16.22 -7.05
C CYS A 42 -9.70 -16.19 -8.57
N LEU A 43 -8.92 -15.38 -9.29
CA LEU A 43 -8.97 -15.36 -10.76
C LEU A 43 -8.07 -16.42 -11.41
N GLN A 44 -7.16 -17.01 -10.63
CA GLN A 44 -6.21 -18.06 -11.09
C GLN A 44 -5.40 -17.62 -12.31
N ARG A 45 -4.97 -16.36 -12.32
CA ARG A 45 -4.15 -15.76 -13.38
C ARG A 45 -2.78 -15.38 -12.84
N GLU A 46 -1.79 -15.40 -13.73
CA GLU A 46 -0.45 -14.90 -13.40
C GLU A 46 -0.49 -13.37 -13.24
N TYR A 47 0.08 -12.87 -12.15
CA TYR A 47 0.16 -11.44 -11.89
C TYR A 47 1.33 -10.83 -12.68
N THR A 48 1.04 -9.94 -13.61
CA THR A 48 2.04 -9.27 -14.47
C THR A 48 2.20 -7.76 -14.18
N GLY A 49 1.63 -7.27 -13.07
CA GLY A 49 1.73 -5.87 -12.66
C GLY A 49 0.46 -5.06 -12.88
N GLU A 50 -0.68 -5.72 -13.05
CA GLU A 50 -1.98 -5.14 -13.41
C GLU A 50 -2.42 -4.02 -12.46
N TYR A 51 -1.94 -4.03 -11.22
CA TYR A 51 -2.30 -3.08 -10.18
C TYR A 51 -1.15 -2.17 -9.73
N ASP A 52 0.03 -2.26 -10.34
CA ASP A 52 1.22 -1.47 -9.94
C ASP A 52 0.99 0.04 -10.11
N ASN A 53 0.14 0.41 -11.07
CA ASN A 53 -0.30 1.79 -11.27
C ASN A 53 -0.93 2.42 -10.02
N LEU A 54 -1.55 1.64 -9.12
CA LEU A 54 -2.11 2.16 -7.86
C LEU A 54 -1.02 2.78 -6.98
N LEU A 55 0.09 2.06 -6.78
CA LEU A 55 1.21 2.53 -5.96
C LEU A 55 1.96 3.67 -6.66
N PHE A 56 2.07 3.62 -7.99
CA PHE A 56 2.63 4.70 -8.79
C PHE A 56 1.83 6.00 -8.61
N PHE A 57 0.52 5.98 -8.86
CA PHE A 57 -0.32 7.18 -8.75
C PHE A 57 -0.37 7.72 -7.33
N TYR A 58 -0.46 6.84 -6.32
CA TYR A 58 -0.39 7.26 -4.93
C TYR A 58 0.91 8.02 -4.63
N THR A 59 2.06 7.46 -5.03
CA THR A 59 3.37 8.08 -4.83
C THR A 59 3.50 9.39 -5.59
N PHE A 60 3.03 9.43 -6.84
CA PHE A 60 3.05 10.62 -7.69
C PHE A 60 2.23 11.75 -7.07
N LEU A 61 0.96 11.49 -6.72
CA LEU A 61 0.06 12.48 -6.13
C LEU A 61 0.57 12.94 -4.76
N HIS A 62 1.08 12.02 -3.94
CA HIS A 62 1.69 12.37 -2.66
C HIS A 62 2.87 13.33 -2.82
N LYS A 63 3.77 13.07 -3.79
CA LYS A 63 4.90 13.96 -4.11
C LYS A 63 4.41 15.33 -4.62
N LEU A 64 3.40 15.34 -5.49
CA LEU A 64 2.82 16.56 -6.06
C LEU A 64 2.23 17.46 -4.97
N ILE A 65 1.40 16.91 -4.09
CA ILE A 65 0.79 17.63 -2.97
C ILE A 65 1.86 18.16 -2.01
N ARG A 66 2.89 17.36 -1.71
CA ARG A 66 3.99 17.77 -0.84
C ARG A 66 4.77 18.95 -1.44
N LYS A 67 5.04 18.93 -2.75
CA LYS A 67 5.70 20.03 -3.47
C LYS A 67 4.84 21.30 -3.43
N ALA A 68 3.53 21.19 -3.69
CA ALA A 68 2.61 22.32 -3.64
C ALA A 68 2.52 22.97 -2.25
N LYS A 69 2.63 22.17 -1.17
CA LYS A 69 2.68 22.68 0.21
C LYS A 69 3.98 23.43 0.52
N GLN A 70 5.11 22.99 -0.04
CA GLN A 70 6.42 23.61 0.19
C GLN A 70 6.58 24.95 -0.54
N GLY A 71 5.94 25.14 -1.70
CA GLY A 71 5.97 26.39 -2.46
C GLY A 71 5.01 27.48 -1.96
N ARG A 72 4.35 27.29 -0.81
CA ARG A 72 3.49 28.28 -0.14
C ARG A 72 4.19 28.98 1.03
N VAL A 73 5.52 28.88 1.10
CA VAL A 73 6.37 29.58 2.08
C VAL A 73 7.08 30.73 1.36
#